data_AF-A0A3C0HR44-F1
#
_entry.id   AF-A0A3C0HR44-F1
#
_cell.length_a   1.000
_cell.length_b   1.000
_cell.length_c   1.000
_cell.angle_alpha   90.00
_cell.angle_beta   90.00
_cell.angle_gamma   90.00
#
_symmetry.space_group_name_H-M   'P 1'
#
loop_
_entity.id
_entity.type
_entity.pdbx_description
1 polymer ?
#
loop_
_entity_poly.entity_id
_entity_poly.type
_entity_poly.pdbx_seq_one_letter_code
_entity_poly.pdbx_strand_id
1 'polypeptide(L)'
;METGGELTATQAKQVLGEMAAGEHGGDPKAIAAAHGFEAMESDELETLVDQLIVDHPDEWSRFVDGDDGDRKKMQGFFTGQIMKATQGQADGRAVAQLLGQKSAG
;
A
#
# COMPACT_ATOMS: atom_id res chain seq x y z
N MET A 1 -7.03 14.72 -18.37
CA MET A 1 -7.49 13.57 -17.59
C MET A 1 -6.25 12.78 -17.22
N GLU A 2 -5.62 13.19 -16.13
CA GLU A 2 -4.37 12.62 -15.64
C GLU A 2 -4.77 11.53 -14.66
N THR A 3 -4.80 10.27 -15.10
CA THR A 3 -5.04 9.09 -14.24
C THR A 3 -3.78 8.77 -13.43
N GLY A 4 -3.26 9.78 -12.75
CA GLY A 4 -1.95 9.78 -12.11
C GLY A 4 -1.99 9.05 -10.78
N GLY A 5 -1.88 7.72 -10.83
CA GLY A 5 -1.49 6.93 -9.66
C GLY A 5 -2.56 6.68 -8.59
N GLU A 6 -3.83 6.96 -8.86
CA GLU A 6 -4.92 6.70 -7.90
C GLU A 6 -5.18 5.21 -7.67
N LEU A 7 -4.79 4.34 -8.62
CA LEU A 7 -5.01 2.90 -8.57
C LEU A 7 -3.69 2.14 -8.69
N THR A 8 -3.51 1.11 -7.87
CA THR A 8 -2.44 0.11 -8.02
C THR A 8 -2.61 -0.67 -9.34
N ALA A 9 -1.55 -1.29 -9.82
CA ALA A 9 -1.60 -2.09 -11.06
C ALA A 9 -2.63 -3.24 -11.01
N THR A 10 -2.94 -3.76 -9.82
CA THR A 10 -3.97 -4.79 -9.63
C THR A 10 -5.37 -4.19 -9.69
N GLN A 11 -5.61 -3.08 -8.99
CA GLN A 11 -6.89 -2.37 -9.01
C GLN A 11 -7.21 -1.86 -10.43
N ALA A 12 -6.23 -1.31 -11.14
CA ALA A 12 -6.40 -0.86 -12.52
C ALA A 12 -6.82 -1.98 -13.47
N LYS A 13 -6.29 -3.20 -13.30
CA LYS A 13 -6.73 -4.38 -14.09
C LYS A 13 -8.16 -4.79 -13.77
N GLN A 14 -8.56 -4.71 -12.50
CA GLN A 14 -9.92 -5.03 -12.08
C GLN A 14 -10.92 -4.02 -12.64
N VAL A 15 -10.64 -2.72 -12.49
CA VAL A 15 -11.46 -1.64 -13.05
C VAL A 15 -11.60 -1.78 -14.56
N LEU A 16 -10.50 -2.06 -15.28
CA LEU A 16 -10.54 -2.27 -16.73
C LEU A 16 -11.44 -3.46 -17.14
N GLY A 17 -11.43 -4.54 -16.36
CA GLY A 17 -12.28 -5.71 -16.58
C GLY A 17 -13.77 -5.38 -16.48
N GLU A 18 -14.16 -4.64 -15.45
CA GLU A 18 -15.57 -4.25 -15.24
C GLU A 18 -16.04 -3.16 -16.20
N MET A 19 -15.13 -2.25 -16.59
CA MET A 19 -15.40 -1.32 -17.69
C MET A 19 -15.75 -2.07 -18.98
N ALA A 20 -15.03 -3.14 -19.30
CA ALA A 20 -15.30 -3.96 -20.48
C ALA A 20 -16.61 -4.76 -20.39
N ALA A 21 -17.08 -5.05 -19.17
CA ALA A 21 -18.37 -5.69 -18.90
C ALA A 21 -19.55 -4.69 -18.97
N GLY A 22 -19.29 -3.39 -19.01
CA GLY A 22 -20.31 -2.33 -19.06
C GLY A 22 -20.89 -1.96 -17.69
N GLU A 23 -20.25 -2.38 -16.60
CA GLU A 23 -20.67 -2.03 -15.24
C GLU A 23 -20.48 -0.53 -14.98
N HIS A 24 -21.35 0.05 -14.15
CA HIS A 24 -21.35 1.49 -13.82
C HIS A 24 -21.28 2.44 -15.04
N GLY A 25 -21.76 2.00 -16.20
CA GLY A 25 -21.71 2.78 -17.45
C GLY A 25 -20.30 2.88 -18.06
N GLY A 26 -19.36 2.03 -17.62
CA GLY A 26 -17.97 2.07 -18.06
C GLY A 26 -17.16 3.22 -17.46
N ASP A 27 -17.65 3.85 -16.38
CA ASP A 27 -16.91 4.92 -15.71
C ASP A 27 -15.88 4.33 -14.72
N PRO A 28 -14.56 4.51 -14.96
CA PRO A 28 -13.53 3.90 -14.12
C PRO A 28 -13.55 4.42 -12.68
N LYS A 29 -13.99 5.66 -12.46
CA LYS A 29 -14.02 6.27 -11.13
C LYS A 29 -15.19 5.73 -10.31
N ALA A 30 -16.35 5.55 -10.94
CA ALA A 30 -17.50 4.92 -10.30
C ALA A 30 -17.23 3.46 -9.93
N ILE A 31 -16.56 2.71 -10.81
CA ILE A 31 -16.13 1.33 -10.52
C ILE A 31 -15.11 1.32 -9.38
N ALA A 32 -14.06 2.14 -9.45
CA ALA A 32 -13.07 2.23 -8.38
C ALA A 32 -13.71 2.56 -7.02
N ALA A 33 -14.60 3.55 -6.97
CA ALA A 33 -15.32 3.93 -5.75
C ALA A 33 -16.24 2.80 -5.24
N ALA A 34 -16.91 2.07 -6.12
CA ALA A 34 -17.75 0.93 -5.75
C ALA A 34 -16.96 -0.20 -5.08
N HIS A 35 -15.68 -0.35 -5.45
CA HIS A 35 -14.76 -1.30 -4.84
C HIS A 35 -13.90 -0.71 -3.70
N GLY A 36 -14.07 0.57 -3.37
CA GLY A 36 -13.27 1.26 -2.35
C GLY A 36 -11.80 1.45 -2.74
N PHE A 37 -11.48 1.53 -4.04
CA PHE A 37 -10.12 1.71 -4.55
C PHE A 37 -9.66 3.16 -4.54
N GLU A 38 -9.98 3.90 -3.48
CA GLU A 38 -9.55 5.28 -3.34
C GLU A 38 -8.06 5.32 -2.96
N ALA A 39 -7.34 6.30 -3.51
CA ALA A 39 -5.93 6.45 -3.21
C ALA A 39 -5.75 6.78 -1.72
N MET A 40 -4.91 6.01 -1.03
CA MET A 40 -4.58 6.29 0.36
C MET A 40 -3.75 7.57 0.45
N GLU A 41 -4.14 8.50 1.34
CA GLU A 41 -3.36 9.70 1.60
C GLU A 41 -2.02 9.35 2.27
N SER A 42 -0.97 10.12 1.98
CA SER A 42 0.38 9.84 2.48
C SER A 42 0.48 9.93 4.01
N ASP A 43 -0.24 10.87 4.64
CA ASP A 43 -0.33 11.00 6.10
C ASP A 43 -1.00 9.78 6.77
N GLU A 44 -2.02 9.22 6.13
CA GLU A 44 -2.71 8.03 6.65
C GLU A 44 -1.79 6.80 6.60
N LEU A 45 -1.04 6.66 5.50
CA LEU A 45 -0.02 5.62 5.35
C LEU A 45 1.09 5.78 6.40
N GLU A 46 1.59 7.00 6.62
CA GLU A 46 2.60 7.28 7.63
C GLU A 46 2.13 6.91 9.03
N THR A 47 0.89 7.25 9.36
CA THR A 47 0.27 6.92 10.65
C THR A 47 0.19 5.41 10.85
N LEU A 48 -0.24 4.64 9.84
CA LEU A 48 -0.28 3.17 9.93
C LEU A 48 1.11 2.55 10.11
N VAL A 49 2.11 3.07 9.41
CA VAL A 49 3.48 2.58 9.55
C VAL A 49 4.00 2.86 10.95
N ASP A 50 3.75 4.05 11.49
CA ASP A 50 4.15 4.41 12.86
C ASP A 50 3.49 3.51 13.90
N GLN A 51 2.19 3.26 13.76
CA GLN A 51 1.45 2.31 14.61
C GLN A 51 2.04 0.90 14.55
N LEU A 52 2.38 0.39 13.35
CA LEU A 52 2.98 -0.94 13.22
C LEU A 52 4.38 -1.01 13.80
N ILE A 53 5.17 0.06 13.73
CA ILE A 53 6.48 0.12 14.38
C ILE A 53 6.33 0.03 15.90
N VAL A 54 5.33 0.70 16.46
CA VAL A 54 5.00 0.65 17.89
C VAL A 54 4.46 -0.72 18.32
N ASP A 55 3.65 -1.37 17.49
CA ASP A 55 3.10 -2.72 17.77
C ASP A 55 4.14 -3.84 17.59
N HIS A 56 5.13 -3.62 16.73
CA HIS A 56 6.17 -4.60 16.38
C HIS A 56 7.59 -4.04 16.56
N PRO A 57 7.99 -3.67 17.80
CA PRO A 57 9.28 -3.04 18.05
C PRO A 57 10.46 -4.00 17.80
N ASP A 58 10.29 -5.30 18.04
CA ASP A 58 11.31 -6.33 17.77
C ASP A 58 11.57 -6.50 16.27
N GLU A 59 10.53 -6.55 15.46
CA GLU A 59 10.61 -6.62 14.00
C GLU A 59 11.20 -5.33 13.42
N TRP A 60 10.84 -4.17 13.98
CA TRP A 60 11.43 -2.90 13.58
C TRP A 60 12.93 -2.86 13.89
N SER A 61 13.33 -3.30 15.09
CA SER A 61 14.75 -3.40 15.44
C SER A 61 15.51 -4.30 14.48
N ARG A 62 14.94 -5.45 14.08
CA ARG A 62 15.54 -6.33 13.06
C ARG A 62 15.59 -5.70 11.67
N PHE A 63 14.64 -4.85 11.32
CA PHE A 63 14.64 -4.14 10.04
C PHE A 63 15.78 -3.10 9.96
N VAL A 64 16.01 -2.39 11.07
CA VAL A 64 17.01 -1.33 11.18
C VAL A 64 18.42 -1.91 11.35
N ASP A 65 18.61 -2.80 12.32
CA ASP A 65 19.92 -3.32 12.78
C ASP A 65 20.32 -4.64 12.09
N GLY A 66 19.36 -5.35 11.50
CA GLY A 66 19.62 -6.65 10.87
C GLY A 66 20.41 -6.55 9.57
N ASP A 67 20.96 -7.69 9.15
CA ASP A 67 21.65 -7.86 7.88
C ASP A 67 20.66 -7.75 6.69
N ASP A 68 21.15 -7.66 5.45
CA ASP A 68 20.34 -7.47 4.24
C ASP A 68 19.19 -8.50 4.12
N GLY A 69 19.44 -9.74 4.58
CA GLY A 69 18.43 -10.79 4.64
C GLY A 69 17.27 -10.49 5.59
N ASP A 70 17.59 -10.03 6.80
CA ASP A 70 16.60 -9.65 7.81
C ASP A 70 15.85 -8.39 7.38
N ARG A 71 16.55 -7.38 6.85
CA ARG A 71 15.92 -6.16 6.33
C ARG A 71 14.89 -6.48 5.26
N LYS A 72 15.23 -7.31 4.26
CA LYS A 72 14.29 -7.71 3.19
C LYS A 72 13.10 -8.50 3.74
N LYS A 73 13.33 -9.37 4.73
CA LYS A 73 12.26 -10.15 5.38
C LYS A 73 11.31 -9.26 6.17
N MET A 74 11.84 -8.34 6.97
CA MET A 74 11.04 -7.41 7.76
C MET A 74 10.31 -6.40 6.86
N GLN A 75 10.93 -5.94 5.77
CA GLN A 75 10.26 -5.12 4.75
C GLN A 75 9.00 -5.82 4.21
N GLY A 76 9.12 -7.10 3.85
CA GLY A 76 7.98 -7.91 3.40
C GLY A 76 6.91 -8.10 4.47
N PHE A 77 7.33 -8.28 5.74
CA PHE A 77 6.42 -8.36 6.88
C PHE A 77 5.59 -7.08 7.05
N PHE A 78 6.24 -5.92 7.17
CA PHE A 78 5.56 -4.64 7.34
C PHE A 78 4.68 -4.29 6.13
N THR A 79 5.18 -4.55 4.91
CA THR A 79 4.37 -4.37 3.69
C THR A 79 3.11 -5.23 3.74
N GLY A 80 3.23 -6.51 4.12
CA GLY A 80 2.09 -7.40 4.27
C GLY A 80 1.09 -6.95 5.33
N GLN A 81 1.56 -6.46 6.49
CA GLN A 81 0.68 -5.92 7.53
C GLN A 81 -0.08 -4.69 7.06
N ILE A 82 0.60 -3.75 6.40
CA ILE A 82 -0.04 -2.53 5.89
C ILE A 82 -1.05 -2.87 4.79
N MET A 83 -0.68 -3.73 3.84
CA MET A 83 -1.63 -4.17 2.80
C MET A 83 -2.83 -4.90 3.40
N LYS A 84 -2.65 -5.66 4.50
CA LYS A 84 -3.76 -6.29 5.19
C LYS A 84 -4.65 -5.28 5.93
N ALA A 85 -4.05 -4.33 6.64
CA ALA A 85 -4.76 -3.29 7.38
C ALA A 85 -5.57 -2.37 6.45
N THR A 86 -5.06 -2.11 5.25
CA THR A 86 -5.67 -1.25 4.23
C THR A 86 -6.48 -2.03 3.20
N GLN A 87 -6.65 -3.34 3.38
CA GLN A 87 -7.33 -4.23 2.43
C GLN A 87 -6.83 -4.12 0.98
N GLY A 88 -5.54 -3.86 0.81
CA GLY A 88 -4.89 -3.70 -0.50
C GLY A 88 -4.97 -2.31 -1.10
N GLN A 89 -5.47 -1.32 -0.36
CA GLN A 89 -5.51 0.08 -0.79
C GLN A 89 -4.12 0.71 -0.81
N ALA A 90 -3.24 0.35 0.14
CA ALA A 90 -1.87 0.87 0.15
C ALA A 90 -1.02 0.33 -1.00
N ASP A 91 -0.27 1.24 -1.62
CA ASP A 91 0.74 0.86 -2.61
C ASP A 91 1.99 0.29 -1.93
N GLY A 92 2.34 -0.96 -2.26
CA GLY A 92 3.49 -1.64 -1.66
C GLY A 92 4.85 -0.97 -1.93
N ARG A 93 5.00 -0.20 -3.02
CA ARG A 93 6.24 0.55 -3.25
C ARG A 93 6.30 1.80 -2.39
N ALA A 94 5.18 2.51 -2.21
CA ALA A 94 5.09 3.63 -1.29
C ALA A 94 5.41 3.18 0.15
N VAL A 95 4.86 2.05 0.59
CA VAL A 95 5.17 1.42 1.88
C VAL A 95 6.68 1.13 2.00
N ALA A 96 7.25 0.43 1.01
CA ALA A 96 8.67 0.08 1.01
C ALA A 96 9.59 1.30 1.10
N GLN A 97 9.28 2.37 0.35
CA GLN A 97 10.03 3.62 0.39
C GLN A 97 9.95 4.28 1.76
N LEU A 98 8.75 4.38 2.32
CA LEU A 98 8.50 5.01 3.62
C LEU A 98 9.20 4.26 4.76
N LEU A 99 9.17 2.92 4.75
CA LEU A 99 9.93 2.10 5.71
C LEU A 99 11.43 2.40 5.61
N GLY A 100 11.96 2.43 4.38
CA GLY A 100 13.36 2.79 4.14
C GLY A 100 13.73 4.17 4.67
N GLN A 101 12.87 5.17 4.42
CA GLN A 101 13.06 6.53 4.94
C GLN A 101 13.06 6.57 6.47
N LYS A 102 12.10 5.90 7.13
CA LYS A 102 12.05 5.83 8.60
C LYS A 102 13.25 5.11 9.21
N SER A 103 13.82 4.10 8.54
CA SER A 103 15.01 3.38 9.03
C SER A 103 16.34 4.10 8.82
N ALA A 104 16.36 5.10 7.93
CA ALA A 104 17.57 5.86 7.60
C ALA A 104 17.75 7.13 8.44
N GLY A 105 16.74 7.50 9.25
CA GLY A 105 16.77 8.63 10.19
C GLY A 105 17.03 8.16 11.61
#